data_AF-A0A1H3MSC4-F1
#
_entry.id   AF-A0A1H3MSC4-F1
#
_cell.length_a   1.000
_cell.length_b   1.000
_cell.length_c   1.000
_cell.angle_alpha   90.00
_cell.angle_beta   90.00
_cell.angle_gamma   90.00
#
_symmetry.space_group_name_H-M   'P 1'
#
loop_
_entity.id
_entity.type
_entity.pdbx_description
1 polymer ?
#
loop_
_entity_poly.entity_id
_entity_poly.type
_entity_poly.pdbx_seq_one_letter_code
_entity_poly.pdbx_strand_id
1 'polypeptide(L)' 'MLILGMGLVAILSIFAVIAIALGLMRSDPLFVMVGILLFISAVLVFMMFKNNLTNPFKD' A
#
# COMPACT_ATOMS: atom_id res chain seq x y z
N MET A 1 -4.68 -7.26 15.74
CA MET A 1 -5.04 -6.16 14.81
C MET A 1 -3.81 -5.47 14.22
N LEU A 2 -2.81 -5.09 15.05
CA LEU A 2 -1.55 -4.48 14.62
C LEU A 2 -0.74 -5.27 13.58
N ILE A 3 -0.51 -6.56 13.85
CA ILE A 3 0.29 -7.44 12.96
C ILE A 3 -0.42 -7.67 11.63
N LEU A 4 -1.74 -7.80 11.65
CA LEU A 4 -2.56 -8.00 10.44
C LEU A 4 -2.54 -6.76 9.54
N GLY A 5 -2.59 -5.57 10.15
CA GLY A 5 -2.51 -4.29 9.47
C GLY A 5 -1.16 -4.03 8.82
N MET A 6 -0.08 -4.24 9.57
CA MET A 6 1.27 -4.10 9.02
C MET A 6 1.56 -5.15 7.95
N GLY A 7 1.05 -6.39 8.11
CA GLY A 7 1.14 -7.42 7.09
C GLY A 7 0.45 -7.01 5.78
N LEU A 8 -0.74 -6.42 5.86
CA LEU A 8 -1.44 -5.91 4.68
C LEU A 8 -0.67 -4.79 3.98
N VAL A 9 -0.12 -3.83 4.74
CA VAL A 9 0.71 -2.74 4.17
C VAL A 9 1.93 -3.31 3.45
N ALA A 10 2.61 -4.30 4.04
CA ALA A 10 3.77 -4.93 3.43
C ALA A 10 3.41 -5.63 2.10
N ILE A 11 2.32 -6.40 2.08
CA ILE A 11 1.85 -7.09 0.86
C ILE A 11 1.49 -6.09 -0.24
N LEU A 12 0.72 -5.04 0.08
CA LEU A 12 0.34 -4.01 -0.89
C LEU A 12 1.57 -3.28 -1.45
N SER A 13 2.56 -3.00 -0.59
CA SER A 13 3.81 -2.34 -1.00
C SER A 13 4.64 -3.23 -1.93
N ILE A 14 4.73 -4.54 -1.65
CA ILE A 14 5.44 -5.50 -2.50
C ILE A 14 4.78 -5.58 -3.88
N PHE A 15 3.45 -5.72 -3.92
CA PHE A 15 2.73 -5.78 -5.19
C PHE A 15 2.82 -4.46 -5.97
N ALA A 16 2.79 -3.33 -5.30
CA ALA A 16 2.99 -2.03 -5.93
C ALA A 16 4.34 -1.94 -6.64
N VAL A 17 5.43 -2.32 -5.97
CA VAL A 17 6.78 -2.32 -6.54
C VAL A 17 6.88 -3.27 -7.73
N ILE A 18 6.34 -4.49 -7.62
CA ILE A 18 6.34 -5.47 -8.70
C ILE A 18 5.56 -4.93 -9.92
N ALA A 19 4.37 -4.37 -9.70
CA ALA A 19 3.53 -3.83 -10.77
C ALA A 19 4.21 -2.64 -11.48
N ILE A 20 4.82 -1.72 -10.73
CA ILE A 20 5.57 -0.60 -11.32
C ILE A 20 6.77 -1.12 -12.12
N ALA A 21 7.57 -2.02 -11.54
CA ALA A 21 8.74 -2.58 -12.22
C ALA A 21 8.36 -3.30 -13.51
N LEU A 22 7.34 -4.17 -13.47
CA LEU A 22 6.84 -4.87 -14.65
C LEU A 22 6.25 -3.91 -15.70
N GLY A 23 5.51 -2.88 -15.26
CA GLY A 23 4.96 -1.86 -16.14
C GLY A 23 6.04 -1.08 -16.87
N LEU A 24 7.09 -0.67 -16.16
CA LEU A 24 8.24 0.01 -16.76
C LEU A 24 9.02 -0.91 -17.70
N MET A 25 9.27 -2.16 -17.32
CA MET A 25 9.99 -3.12 -18.17
C MET A 25 9.24 -3.44 -19.47
N ARG A 26 7.90 -3.48 -19.43
CA ARG A 26 7.05 -3.77 -20.60
C ARG A 26 6.57 -2.52 -21.32
N SER A 27 6.93 -1.32 -20.86
CA SER A 27 6.41 -0.04 -21.35
C SER A 27 4.86 0.01 -21.36
N ASP A 28 4.23 -0.66 -20.38
CA ASP A 28 2.78 -0.70 -20.24
C ASP A 28 2.32 0.31 -19.17
N PRO A 29 1.73 1.45 -19.57
CA PRO A 29 1.33 2.51 -18.64
C PRO A 29 0.20 2.08 -17.70
N LEU A 30 -0.64 1.10 -18.08
CA LEU A 30 -1.72 0.61 -17.23
C LEU A 30 -1.17 -0.15 -16.03
N PHE A 31 -0.13 -0.96 -16.24
CA PHE A 31 0.54 -1.68 -15.14
C PHE A 31 1.22 -0.73 -14.15
N VAL A 32 1.86 0.34 -14.66
CA VAL A 32 2.43 1.40 -13.83
C VAL A 32 1.34 2.10 -13.02
N MET A 33 0.21 2.43 -13.65
CA MET A 33 -0.94 3.06 -12.99
C MET A 33 -1.49 2.18 -11.86
N VAL A 34 -1.68 0.87 -12.09
CA VAL A 34 -2.11 -0.08 -11.05
C VAL A 34 -1.13 -0.11 -9.89
N GLY A 35 0.17 -0.12 -10.18
CA GLY A 35 1.21 -0.10 -9.15
C GLY A 35 1.17 1.16 -8.28
N ILE A 36 0.94 2.33 -8.89
CA ILE A 36 0.76 3.59 -8.15
C ILE A 36 -0.50 3.53 -7.27
N LEU A 37 -1.62 3.01 -7.80
CA LEU A 37 -2.86 2.83 -7.02
C LEU A 37 -2.66 1.92 -5.81
N LEU A 38 -1.93 0.80 -5.98
CA LEU A 38 -1.58 -0.10 -4.88
C LEU A 38 -0.68 0.58 -3.85
N PHE A 39 0.27 1.39 -4.28
CA PHE A 39 1.13 2.16 -3.39
C PHE A 39 0.34 3.16 -2.54
N ILE A 40 -0.53 3.95 -3.18
CA ILE A 40 -1.41 4.90 -2.47
C ILE A 40 -2.29 4.17 -1.46
N SER A 41 -2.82 3.00 -1.84
CA SER A 41 -3.64 2.16 -0.96
C SER A 41 -2.83 1.68 0.26
N ALA A 42 -1.59 1.24 0.07
CA ALA A 42 -0.70 0.85 1.17
C ALA A 42 -0.45 2.01 2.14
N VAL A 43 -0.22 3.23 1.61
CA VAL A 43 -0.02 4.44 2.42
C VAL A 43 -1.27 4.80 3.21
N LEU A 44 -2.45 4.74 2.60
CA LEU A 44 -3.72 5.04 3.28
C LEU A 44 -3.99 4.05 4.42
N VAL A 45 -3.81 2.75 4.16
CA VAL A 45 -3.95 1.71 5.19
C VAL A 45 -2.96 1.96 6.32
N PHE A 46 -1.69 2.26 6.00
CA PHE A 46 -0.69 2.60 7.01
C PHE A 46 -1.07 3.82 7.84
N MET A 47 -1.60 4.88 7.22
CA MET A 47 -2.07 6.08 7.92
C MET A 47 -3.24 5.78 8.87
N MET A 48 -4.21 4.97 8.44
CA MET A 48 -5.31 4.55 9.30
C MET A 48 -4.80 3.76 10.52
N PHE A 49 -3.87 2.82 10.31
CA PHE A 49 -3.25 2.08 11.41
C PHE A 49 -2.49 3.00 12.37
N LYS A 50 -1.69 3.93 11.84
CA LYS A 50 -0.98 4.91 12.66
C LYS A 50 -1.95 5.78 13.46
N ASN A 51 -3.02 6.27 12.84
CA ASN A 51 -3.99 7.13 13.51
C ASN A 51 -4.73 6.38 14.64
N ASN A 52 -5.13 5.12 14.42
CA ASN A 52 -5.72 4.27 15.46
C ASN A 52 -4.77 3.99 16.63
N LEU A 53 -3.45 3.96 16.39
CA LEU A 53 -2.45 3.81 17.45
C LEU A 53 -2.18 5.11 18.23
N THR A 54 -2.24 6.25 17.56
CA THR A 54 -1.87 7.55 18.15
C THR A 54 -3.01 8.13 18.98
N ASN A 55 -4.25 7.75 18.71
CA ASN A 55 -5.41 8.18 19.48
C ASN A 55 -6.41 7.03 19.68
N PRO A 56 -6.10 6.05 20.55
CA PRO A 56 -6.91 4.85 20.75
C PRO A 56 -8.27 5.12 21.41
N PHE A 57 -8.53 6.37 21.84
CA PHE A 57 -9.77 6.82 22.48
C PHE A 57 -10.54 7.84 21.63
N LYS A 58 -10.20 8.00 20.35
CA LYS A 58 -10.94 8.89 19.44
C LYS A 58 -12.27 8.28 18.95
N ASP A 59 -12.51 7.02 19.28
CA ASP A 59 -13.83 6.36 19.27
C ASP A 59 -14.16 5.86 20.68
#